data_AF-A0A5Q4ZVF2-F1
#
_entry.id   AF-A0A5Q4ZVF2-F1
#
_cell.length_a   1.000
_cell.length_b   1.000
_cell.length_c   1.000
_cell.angle_alpha   90.00
_cell.angle_beta   90.00
_cell.angle_gamma   90.00
#
_symmetry.space_group_name_H-M   'P 1'
#
loop_
_entity.id
_entity.type
_entity.pdbx_description
1 polymer ?
#
loop_
_entity_poly.entity_id
_entity_poly.type
_entity_poly.pdbx_seq_one_letter_code
_entity_poly.pdbx_strand_id
1 'polypeptide(L)' 'MKTRIWGAQMDIIDMARQSGMAVILDGRIGREEYLSVCGSLSALQKFADAVRDKTANPKPGDGYGRRPVRSVSRN' A
#
# COMPACT_ATOMS: atom_id res chain seq x y z
N MET A 1 8.35 13.85 -14.93
CA MET A 1 7.63 12.56 -14.87
C MET A 1 8.36 11.65 -13.88
N LYS A 2 7.97 11.63 -12.60
CA LYS A 2 8.65 10.84 -11.56
C LYS A 2 7.88 9.53 -11.36
N THR A 3 8.59 8.43 -11.54
CA THR A 3 8.10 7.06 -11.75
C THR A 3 7.25 6.53 -10.59
N ARG A 4 6.06 6.03 -10.95
CA ARG A 4 4.96 5.50 -10.13
C ARG A 4 5.26 4.27 -9.26
N ILE A 5 6.52 3.84 -9.16
CA ILE A 5 6.96 2.62 -8.46
C ILE A 5 7.26 2.86 -6.97
N TRP A 6 7.31 4.11 -6.52
CA TRP A 6 7.55 4.46 -5.11
C TRP A 6 6.27 4.46 -4.26
N GLY A 7 5.09 4.42 -4.89
CA GLY A 7 3.80 4.50 -4.19
C GLY A 7 3.52 3.31 -3.29
N ALA A 8 3.97 2.09 -3.64
CA ALA A 8 3.71 0.90 -2.84
C ALA A 8 4.78 0.64 -1.77
N GLN A 9 6.06 0.96 -2.06
CA GLN A 9 7.16 0.80 -1.11
C GLN A 9 7.16 1.88 -0.02
N MET A 10 6.82 3.14 -0.33
CA MET A 10 6.61 4.14 0.73
C MET A 10 5.49 3.71 1.67
N ASP A 11 4.44 3.12 1.13
CA ASP A 11 3.25 2.76 1.88
C ASP A 11 3.52 1.63 2.89
N ILE A 12 4.39 0.64 2.58
CA ILE A 12 4.80 -0.36 3.57
C ILE A 12 5.72 0.21 4.67
N ILE A 13 6.62 1.12 4.31
CA ILE A 13 7.50 1.77 5.28
C ILE A 13 6.72 2.72 6.20
N ASP A 14 5.73 3.42 5.68
CA ASP A 14 4.87 4.29 6.47
C ASP A 14 3.95 3.48 7.38
N MET A 15 3.44 2.33 6.94
CA MET A 15 2.74 1.38 7.82
C MET A 15 3.65 0.92 8.97
N ALA A 16 4.91 0.56 8.69
CA ALA A 16 5.84 0.16 9.74
C ALA A 16 6.05 1.27 10.78
N ARG A 17 6.23 2.51 10.34
CA ARG A 17 6.36 3.69 11.23
C ARG A 17 5.11 3.93 12.07
N GLN A 18 3.93 3.86 11.46
CA GLN A 18 2.65 4.05 12.16
C GLN A 18 2.39 2.95 13.20
N SER A 19 2.87 1.73 12.95
CA SER A 19 2.80 0.62 13.91
C SER A 19 3.81 0.72 15.06
N GLY A 20 4.71 1.71 15.01
CA GLY A 20 5.74 1.93 16.03
C GLY A 20 7.04 1.17 15.78
N MET A 21 7.29 0.72 14.54
CA MET A 21 8.56 0.14 14.15
C MET A 21 9.58 1.23 13.80
N ALA A 22 10.83 1.02 14.17
CA ALA A 22 11.97 1.81 13.70
C ALA A 22 12.38 1.34 12.31
N VAL A 23 12.58 2.27 11.39
CA VAL A 23 13.04 2.00 10.02
C VAL A 23 14.38 2.70 9.82
N ILE A 24 15.42 1.94 9.52
CA ILE A 24 16.81 2.37 9.45
C ILE A 24 17.33 2.11 8.04
N LEU A 25 18.02 3.09 7.44
CA LEU A 25 18.69 2.93 6.15
C LEU A 25 20.11 2.41 6.36
N ASP A 26 20.33 1.15 5.98
CA ASP A 26 21.62 0.48 6.11
C ASP A 26 22.56 0.79 4.94
N GLY A 27 21.99 1.03 3.76
CA GLY A 27 22.79 1.32 2.57
C GLY A 27 21.97 1.67 1.34
N ARG A 28 22.64 2.27 0.37
CA ARG A 28 22.08 2.55 -0.96
C ARG A 28 23.04 2.05 -2.01
N ILE A 29 22.56 1.15 -2.86
CA ILE A 29 23.34 0.64 -3.99
C ILE A 29 22.59 1.02 -5.27
N GLY A 30 23.16 1.95 -6.03
CA GLY A 30 22.51 2.52 -7.20
C GLY A 30 21.19 3.23 -6.83
N ARG A 31 20.07 2.66 -7.29
CA ARG A 31 18.71 3.18 -7.02
C ARG A 31 17.98 2.40 -5.93
N GLU A 32 18.58 1.35 -5.40
CA GLU A 32 18.00 0.52 -4.35
C GLU A 32 18.41 1.05 -2.97
N GLU A 33 17.43 1.07 -2.07
CA GLU A 33 17.62 1.40 -0.67
C GLU A 33 17.44 0.12 0.15
N TYR A 34 18.39 -0.17 1.03
CA TYR A 34 18.37 -1.32 1.92
C TYR A 34 17.99 -0.81 3.31
N LEU A 35 16.82 -1.23 3.79
CA LEU A 35 16.23 -0.75 5.03
C LEU A 35 16.05 -1.90 6.01
N SER A 36 16.48 -1.71 7.27
CA SER A 36 16.15 -2.57 8.40
C SER A 36 14.92 -2.04 9.13
N VAL A 37 14.03 -2.95 9.53
CA VAL A 37 12.83 -2.62 10.31
C VAL A 37 12.89 -3.39 11.63
N CYS A 38 12.92 -2.69 12.75
CA CYS A 38 13.05 -3.28 14.07
C CYS A 38 12.08 -2.66 15.08
N GLY A 39 11.67 -3.41 16.10
CA GLY A 39 10.68 -2.96 17.08
C GLY A 39 10.30 -4.07 18.06
N SER A 40 9.39 -3.76 18.98
CA SER A 40 8.84 -4.76 19.90
C SER A 40 7.93 -5.74 19.17
N LEU A 41 7.71 -6.92 19.76
CA LEU A 41 6.75 -7.90 19.23
C LEU A 41 5.33 -7.31 19.11
N SER A 42 4.94 -6.43 20.03
CA SER A 42 3.65 -5.73 19.99
C SER A 42 3.53 -4.77 18.81
N ALA A 43 4.61 -4.09 18.41
CA ALA A 43 4.64 -3.24 17.23
C ALA A 43 4.59 -4.08 15.94
N LEU A 44 5.29 -5.23 15.92
CA LEU A 44 5.23 -6.18 14.82
C LEU A 44 3.81 -6.73 14.60
N GLN A 45 3.10 -7.04 15.68
CA GLN A 45 1.71 -7.50 15.60
C GLN A 45 0.80 -6.44 14.97
N LYS A 46 0.90 -5.18 15.42
CA LYS A 46 0.14 -4.05 14.84
C LYS A 46 0.46 -3.83 13.36
N PHE A 47 1.72 -4.02 12.97
CA PHE A 47 2.13 -3.92 11.57
C PHE A 47 1.51 -5.03 10.72
N ALA A 48 1.51 -6.27 11.21
CA ALA A 48 0.88 -7.39 10.51
C ALA A 48 -0.63 -7.15 10.31
N ASP A 49 -1.31 -6.60 11.31
CA ASP A 49 -2.73 -6.25 11.22
C ASP A 49 -2.98 -5.14 10.20
N ALA A 50 -2.17 -4.07 10.22
CA ALA A 50 -2.25 -2.98 9.23
C ALA A 50 -2.04 -3.47 7.79
N VAL A 51 -1.08 -4.38 7.57
CA VAL A 51 -0.83 -4.98 6.26
C VAL A 51 -2.05 -5.81 5.81
N ARG A 52 -2.65 -6.60 6.71
CA ARG A 52 -3.84 -7.41 6.41
C ARG A 52 -5.02 -6.53 6.02
N ASP A 53 -5.32 -5.50 6.80
CA ASP A 53 -6.45 -4.60 6.55
C ASP A 53 -6.36 -3.90 5.20
N LYS A 54 -5.14 -3.47 4.82
CA LYS A 54 -4.88 -2.86 3.53
C LYS A 54 -5.09 -3.84 2.36
N THR A 55 -4.72 -5.10 2.53
CA THR A 55 -4.94 -6.14 1.50
C THR A 55 -6.38 -6.62 1.42
N ALA A 56 -7.11 -6.59 2.54
CA ALA A 56 -8.51 -7.03 2.64
C ALA A 56 -9.51 -6.02 2.07
N ASN A 57 -9.07 -4.80 1.79
CA ASN A 57 -9.88 -3.77 1.14
C ASN A 57 -9.33 -3.41 -0.25
N PRO A 58 -9.40 -4.33 -1.24
CA PRO A 58 -9.26 -3.92 -2.64
C PRO A 58 -10.48 -3.06 -2.94
N LYS A 59 -10.32 -1.73 -2.94
CA LYS A 59 -11.41 -0.81 -3.31
C LYS A 59 -12.04 -1.29 -4.62
N PRO A 60 -13.28 -1.78 -4.63
CA PRO A 60 -13.98 -2.09 -5.86
C PRO A 60 -14.48 -0.73 -6.38
N GLY A 61 -13.64 -0.01 -7.12
CA GLY A 61 -13.89 1.41 -7.35
C GLY A 61 -13.40 2.03 -8.64
N ASP A 62 -12.45 1.43 -9.37
CA ASP A 62 -12.03 1.97 -10.67
C ASP A 62 -12.95 1.47 -11.78
N GLY A 63 -14.23 1.85 -11.65
CA GLY A 63 -15.26 1.66 -12.66
C GLY A 63 -15.00 2.49 -13.89
N TYR A 64 -14.11 2.02 -14.77
CA TYR A 64 -14.13 2.41 -16.18
C TYR A 64 -15.36 1.79 -16.85
N GLY A 65 -16.51 2.48 -16.70
CA GLY A 65 -17.52 2.56 -17.76
C GLY A 65 -18.48 1.39 -17.93
N ARG A 66 -19.23 0.96 -16.90
CA ARG A 66 -20.57 0.43 -17.17
C ARG A 66 -21.49 1.60 -17.46
N ARG A 67 -21.56 2.00 -18.74
CA ARG A 67 -22.69 2.80 -19.22
C ARG A 67 -23.95 1.97 -18.95
N PRO A 68 -24.98 2.51 -18.28
CA PRO A 68 -26.27 1.86 -18.31
C PRO A 68 -26.68 1.80 -19.78
N VAL A 69 -26.84 0.59 -20.33
CA VAL A 69 -27.39 0.45 -21.67
C VAL A 69 -28.80 1.00 -21.56
N ARG A 70 -29.05 2.15 -22.19
CA ARG A 70 -30.36 2.78 -22.21
C ARG A 70 -31.31 1.75 -22.84
N SER A 71 -32.23 1.22 -22.04
CA SER A 71 -33.29 0.33 -22.51
C SER A 71 -34.11 1.12 -23.53
N VAL A 72 -33.90 0.82 -24.81
CA VAL A 72 -34.73 1.36 -25.87
C VAL A 72 -36.10 0.70 -25.72
N SER A 73 -37.03 1.44 -25.12
CA SER A 73 -38.44 1.12 -25.11
C SER A 73 -38.90 1.06 -26.57
N ARG A 74 -39.15 -0.16 -27.06
CA ARG A 74 -39.82 -0.39 -28.35
C ARG A 74 -41.32 -0.35 -28.08
N ASN A 75 -41.95 0.66 -28.66
CA ASN A 75 -43.39 0.73 -28.92
C ASN A 75 -43.79 -0.32 -29.95
#